data_AF-I3M818-F1
#
_entry.id   AF-I3M818-F1
#
_cell.length_a   1.000
_cell.length_b   1.000
_cell.length_c   1.000
_cell.angle_alpha   90.00
_cell.angle_beta   90.00
_cell.angle_gamma   90.00
#
_symmetry.space_group_name_H-M   'P 1'
#
loop_
_entity.id
_entity.type
_entity.pdbx_description
1 polymer ?
#
loop_
_entity_poly.entity_id
_entity_poly.type
_entity_poly.pdbx_seq_one_letter_code
_entity_poly.pdbx_strand_id
1 'polypeptide(L)'
;MAAAVHPRFVRALPMSRSAISAVATSVVYGLPCRQLHHALIPHGKGGRSSVSGVVATVFGATGFLGRYVVNHLGRMGSQVIIPYRCDPYDVMHLRPMGDLGQIIFLEWNGRDKDSIRRAVEHSNVVINLVGRDWETRNFDFEDVFVKIPQTIAQISKEAGVEKFIHVSHLNANIRSSSRYLRNKAVGENEVRNAFPEATIIKPSDIFGREDRFLNHFANIRWFGGKCLSHVISFSRWIARLFEISPFEPWTTRDKVERIHITDMTLPHLPGLEDLGIQASPLELKAIEVLRRHRTYRWLSSEIEDVKPAKTVNV
;
A
#
# COMPACT_ATOMS: atom_id res chain seq x y z
N MET A 1 58.29 59.54 49.50
CA MET A 1 57.56 60.14 50.63
C MET A 1 56.84 61.38 50.13
N ALA A 2 55.53 61.30 49.96
CA ALA A 2 54.65 62.47 49.83
C ALA A 2 53.24 62.02 50.25
N ALA A 3 52.62 62.85 51.07
CA ALA A 3 51.53 62.50 51.96
C ALA A 3 50.13 62.54 51.32
N ALA A 4 49.28 61.70 51.90
CA ALA A 4 47.83 61.71 51.98
C ALA A 4 47.05 63.00 51.64
N VAL A 5 45.99 62.85 50.84
CA VAL A 5 44.70 63.54 51.03
C VAL A 5 43.57 62.54 50.72
N HIS A 6 42.70 62.26 51.70
CA HIS A 6 41.39 61.64 51.52
C HIS A 6 40.35 62.73 51.20
N PRO A 7 39.25 62.41 50.49
CA PRO A 7 38.01 62.17 51.23
C PRO A 7 37.12 61.06 50.67
N ARG A 8 36.18 60.65 51.52
CA ARG A 8 35.24 59.53 51.41
C ARG A 8 34.01 59.86 50.56
N PHE A 9 33.59 58.85 49.78
CA PHE A 9 32.23 58.40 49.47
C PHE A 9 31.04 59.37 49.52
N VAL A 10 30.39 59.57 48.37
CA VAL A 10 28.91 59.55 48.25
C VAL A 10 28.53 58.74 47.01
N ARG A 11 27.66 57.74 47.22
CA ARG A 11 27.07 56.85 46.22
C ARG A 11 25.87 57.55 45.56
N ALA A 12 25.84 57.67 44.24
CA ALA A 12 24.61 57.92 43.48
C ALA A 12 24.66 57.13 42.16
N LEU A 13 23.57 56.41 41.89
CA LEU A 13 23.39 55.40 40.86
C LEU A 13 23.44 55.99 39.43
N PRO A 14 23.96 55.26 38.42
CA PRO A 14 24.02 55.77 37.06
C PRO A 14 22.65 55.73 36.36
N MET A 15 22.29 56.86 35.76
CA MET A 15 21.14 57.01 34.88
C MET A 15 21.28 56.16 33.61
N SER A 16 20.21 55.41 33.36
CA SER A 16 19.86 54.70 32.13
C SER A 16 20.24 55.46 30.85
N ARG A 17 21.11 54.86 30.04
CA ARG A 17 21.24 55.15 28.60
C ARG A 17 20.52 54.04 27.83
N SER A 18 19.49 54.44 27.11
CA SER A 18 18.68 53.63 26.19
C SER A 18 19.54 52.96 25.13
N ALA A 19 19.70 51.64 25.22
CA ALA A 19 20.18 50.81 24.12
C ALA A 19 19.00 50.47 23.20
N ILE A 20 19.01 51.00 21.98
CA ILE A 20 18.09 50.59 20.92
C ILE A 20 18.53 49.20 20.47
N SER A 21 17.84 48.17 20.96
CA SER A 21 17.99 46.81 20.44
C SER A 21 17.25 46.73 19.11
N ALA A 22 17.99 46.60 18.02
CA ALA A 22 17.43 46.29 16.71
C ALA A 22 16.88 44.86 16.74
N VAL A 23 15.58 44.73 16.96
CA VAL A 23 14.86 43.47 16.76
C VAL A 23 14.81 43.24 15.25
N ALA A 24 15.73 42.42 14.76
CA ALA A 24 15.62 41.84 13.43
C ALA A 24 14.34 41.00 13.41
N THR A 25 13.27 41.53 12.83
CA THR A 25 12.11 40.75 12.43
C THR A 25 12.56 39.81 11.33
N SER A 26 13.01 38.62 11.71
CA SER A 26 13.05 37.48 10.81
C SER A 26 11.62 37.23 10.36
N VAL A 27 11.30 37.72 9.17
CA VAL A 27 10.13 37.27 8.43
C VAL A 27 10.37 35.80 8.19
N VAL A 28 9.79 34.97 9.05
CA VAL A 28 9.59 33.56 8.75
C VAL A 28 8.68 33.58 7.53
N TYR A 29 9.27 33.40 6.36
CA TYR A 29 8.54 32.92 5.20
C TYR A 29 7.97 31.57 5.64
N GLY A 30 6.75 31.59 6.19
CA GLY A 30 5.95 30.40 6.30
C GLY A 30 5.97 29.76 4.92
N LEU A 31 6.25 28.45 4.88
CA LEU A 31 6.10 27.64 3.68
C LEU A 31 4.84 28.12 2.94
N PRO A 32 4.88 28.39 1.63
CA PRO A 32 3.71 28.84 0.91
C PRO A 32 2.60 27.83 1.20
N CYS A 33 1.60 28.26 1.97
CA CYS A 33 0.41 27.47 2.21
C CYS A 33 -0.20 27.33 0.83
N ARG A 34 -0.03 26.15 0.19
CA ARG A 34 -0.67 25.84 -1.09
C ARG A 34 -2.14 26.21 -0.88
N GLN A 35 -2.63 27.18 -1.65
CA GLN A 35 -4.06 27.49 -1.64
C GLN A 35 -4.78 26.23 -2.11
N LEU A 36 -5.37 25.50 -1.16
CA LEU A 36 -6.16 24.32 -1.47
C LEU A 36 -7.32 24.78 -2.34
N HIS A 37 -7.47 24.14 -3.50
CA HIS A 37 -8.56 24.45 -4.40
C HIS A 37 -9.89 24.23 -3.67
N HIS A 38 -10.85 25.15 -3.83
CA HIS A 38 -12.13 25.12 -3.12
C HIS A 38 -12.89 23.77 -3.27
N ALA A 39 -12.75 23.11 -4.41
CA ALA A 39 -13.36 21.80 -4.67
C ALA A 39 -12.75 20.65 -3.83
N LEU A 40 -11.54 20.83 -3.31
CA LEU A 40 -10.86 19.84 -2.46
C LEU A 40 -11.16 20.05 -0.98
N ILE A 41 -11.90 21.10 -0.61
CA ILE A 41 -12.31 21.30 0.79
C ILE A 41 -13.33 20.20 1.13
N PRO A 42 -13.16 19.47 2.25
CA PRO A 42 -14.09 18.42 2.62
C PRO A 42 -15.45 19.02 3.03
N HIS A 43 -16.53 18.47 2.50
CA HIS A 43 -17.90 18.88 2.77
C HIS A 43 -18.80 17.68 3.07
N GLY A 44 -19.81 17.89 3.90
CA GLY A 44 -20.79 16.87 4.29
C GLY A 44 -20.37 16.01 5.48
N LYS A 45 -21.15 14.99 5.79
CA LYS A 45 -20.99 14.15 7.01
C LYS A 45 -19.99 12.98 6.83
N GLY A 46 -19.10 13.04 5.83
CA GLY A 46 -18.17 11.94 5.50
C GLY A 46 -18.81 10.63 5.00
N GLY A 47 -19.93 10.69 4.28
CA GLY A 47 -20.57 9.53 3.65
C GLY A 47 -20.34 9.46 2.14
N ARG A 48 -21.07 8.57 1.44
CA ARG A 48 -20.91 8.31 0.00
C ARG A 48 -21.05 9.56 -0.88
N SER A 49 -22.01 10.43 -0.56
CA SER A 49 -22.30 11.66 -1.32
C SER A 49 -21.62 12.90 -0.73
N SER A 50 -20.74 12.71 0.25
CA SER A 50 -19.90 13.79 0.76
C SER A 50 -18.73 14.06 -0.20
N VAL A 51 -17.95 15.10 0.08
CA VAL A 51 -16.69 15.37 -0.62
C VAL A 51 -15.58 15.28 0.41
N SER A 52 -14.60 14.41 0.19
CA SER A 52 -13.47 14.23 1.13
C SER A 52 -12.27 15.13 0.83
N GLY A 53 -12.18 15.66 -0.39
CA GLY A 53 -10.98 16.35 -0.88
C GLY A 53 -9.87 15.43 -1.38
N VAL A 54 -10.10 14.12 -1.37
CA VAL A 54 -9.16 13.13 -1.89
C VAL A 54 -9.52 12.83 -3.33
N VAL A 55 -8.59 13.16 -4.25
CA VAL A 55 -8.60 12.67 -5.63
C VAL A 55 -7.50 11.62 -5.74
N ALA A 56 -7.91 10.36 -5.87
CA ALA A 56 -7.00 9.22 -5.83
C ALA A 56 -6.95 8.49 -7.17
N THR A 57 -5.74 8.29 -7.72
CA THR A 57 -5.52 7.32 -8.80
C THR A 57 -5.12 5.97 -8.22
N VAL A 58 -5.88 4.93 -8.53
CA VAL A 58 -5.61 3.58 -7.99
C VAL A 58 -5.19 2.64 -9.12
N PHE A 59 -3.88 2.48 -9.31
CA PHE A 59 -3.35 1.47 -10.21
C PHE A 59 -3.52 0.07 -9.60
N GLY A 60 -3.97 -0.89 -10.41
CA GLY A 60 -4.28 -2.25 -9.91
C GLY A 60 -5.63 -2.34 -9.18
N ALA A 61 -6.52 -1.37 -9.37
CA ALA A 61 -7.89 -1.36 -8.82
C ALA A 61 -8.73 -2.58 -9.22
N THR A 62 -8.43 -3.21 -10.36
CA THR A 62 -9.12 -4.40 -10.88
C THR A 62 -8.83 -5.67 -10.08
N GLY A 63 -7.79 -5.67 -9.25
CA GLY A 63 -7.35 -6.82 -8.48
C GLY A 63 -8.11 -7.01 -7.15
N PHE A 64 -7.67 -8.01 -6.40
CA PHE A 64 -8.21 -8.35 -5.08
C PHE A 64 -8.19 -7.17 -4.10
N LEU A 65 -7.01 -6.57 -3.85
CA LEU A 65 -6.89 -5.47 -2.90
C LEU A 65 -7.52 -4.17 -3.43
N GLY A 66 -7.41 -3.94 -4.74
CA GLY A 66 -7.90 -2.75 -5.42
C GLY A 66 -9.37 -2.47 -5.18
N ARG A 67 -10.24 -3.48 -5.30
CA ARG A 67 -11.68 -3.33 -5.04
C ARG A 67 -12.01 -2.88 -3.62
N TYR A 68 -11.26 -3.35 -2.61
CA TYR A 68 -11.50 -2.94 -1.22
C TYR A 68 -11.05 -1.49 -1.02
N VAL A 69 -9.89 -1.11 -1.56
CA VAL A 69 -9.40 0.28 -1.49
C VAL A 69 -10.38 1.24 -2.16
N VAL A 70 -10.86 0.91 -3.37
CA VAL A 70 -11.86 1.71 -4.10
C VAL A 70 -13.16 1.82 -3.30
N ASN A 71 -13.64 0.72 -2.72
CA ASN A 71 -14.84 0.72 -1.88
C ASN A 71 -14.70 1.63 -0.65
N HIS A 72 -13.54 1.61 0.02
CA HIS A 72 -13.29 2.48 1.17
C HIS A 72 -13.21 3.96 0.78
N LEU A 73 -12.52 4.29 -0.32
CA LEU A 73 -12.42 5.66 -0.82
C LEU A 73 -13.79 6.20 -1.29
N GLY A 74 -14.55 5.38 -2.02
CA GLY A 74 -15.90 5.72 -2.50
C GLY A 74 -16.91 5.88 -1.37
N ARG A 75 -16.79 5.10 -0.28
CA ARG A 75 -17.63 5.23 0.91
C ARG A 75 -17.48 6.59 1.61
N MET A 76 -16.30 7.20 1.53
CA MET A 76 -16.00 8.52 2.09
C MET A 76 -16.42 9.68 1.18
N GLY A 77 -16.86 9.40 -0.05
CA GLY A 77 -17.16 10.43 -1.05
C GLY A 77 -15.89 11.03 -1.68
N SER A 78 -14.86 10.19 -1.87
CA SER A 78 -13.63 10.58 -2.56
C SER A 78 -13.75 10.32 -4.05
N GLN A 79 -13.11 11.16 -4.86
CA GLN A 79 -13.04 10.93 -6.29
C GLN A 79 -11.92 9.94 -6.58
N VAL A 80 -12.25 8.86 -7.28
CA VAL A 80 -11.34 7.76 -7.57
C VAL A 80 -11.21 7.58 -9.07
N ILE A 81 -10.00 7.82 -9.57
CA ILE A 81 -9.61 7.53 -10.94
C ILE A 81 -9.09 6.10 -10.99
N ILE A 82 -9.73 5.29 -11.83
CA ILE A 82 -9.49 3.86 -11.98
C ILE A 82 -8.87 3.62 -13.35
N PRO A 83 -7.52 3.64 -13.43
CA PRO A 83 -6.81 3.21 -14.62
C PRO A 83 -6.93 1.69 -14.74
N TYR A 84 -7.65 1.22 -15.77
CA TYR A 84 -7.86 -0.20 -16.06
C TYR A 84 -7.26 -0.58 -17.42
N ARG A 85 -6.88 -1.86 -17.53
CA ARG A 85 -6.34 -2.47 -18.75
C ARG A 85 -7.14 -3.70 -19.21
N CYS A 86 -7.86 -4.32 -18.28
CA CYS A 86 -8.75 -5.43 -18.58
C CYS A 86 -9.97 -4.95 -19.39
N ASP A 87 -10.84 -5.89 -19.72
CA ASP A 87 -12.10 -5.55 -20.38
C ASP A 87 -12.94 -4.63 -19.45
N PRO A 88 -13.62 -3.61 -20.00
CA PRO A 88 -14.66 -2.85 -19.28
C PRO A 88 -15.67 -3.71 -18.50
N TYR A 89 -15.92 -4.94 -18.92
CA TYR A 89 -16.78 -5.89 -18.21
C TYR A 89 -16.25 -6.22 -16.80
N ASP A 90 -14.94 -6.43 -16.66
CA ASP A 90 -14.33 -6.86 -15.40
C ASP A 90 -14.41 -5.78 -14.30
N VAL A 91 -14.46 -4.50 -14.69
CA VAL A 91 -14.57 -3.37 -13.77
C VAL A 91 -16.01 -3.01 -13.40
N MET A 92 -17.02 -3.69 -13.96
CA MET A 92 -18.42 -3.35 -13.71
C MET A 92 -18.80 -3.42 -12.23
N HIS A 93 -18.20 -4.34 -11.48
CA HIS A 93 -18.43 -4.47 -10.04
C HIS A 93 -17.93 -3.27 -9.21
N LEU A 94 -17.08 -2.41 -9.77
CA LEU A 94 -16.59 -1.19 -9.11
C LEU A 94 -17.56 -0.02 -9.24
N ARG A 95 -18.43 -0.02 -10.28
CA ARG A 95 -19.38 1.07 -10.53
C ARG A 95 -20.28 1.39 -9.33
N PRO A 96 -20.82 0.41 -8.57
CA PRO A 96 -21.67 0.69 -7.44
C PRO A 96 -20.95 1.25 -6.21
N MET A 97 -19.61 1.31 -6.19
CA MET A 97 -18.83 1.65 -5.00
C MET A 97 -18.76 3.16 -4.71
N GLY A 98 -19.10 4.01 -5.68
CA GLY A 98 -19.04 5.46 -5.55
C GLY A 98 -20.30 6.14 -6.07
N ASP A 99 -20.51 7.39 -5.65
CA ASP A 99 -21.60 8.20 -6.19
C ASP A 99 -21.34 8.62 -7.65
N LEU A 100 -22.34 9.21 -8.28
CA LEU A 100 -22.25 9.77 -9.62
C LEU A 100 -21.05 10.73 -9.73
N GLY A 101 -20.23 10.56 -10.77
CA GLY A 101 -19.05 11.40 -11.03
C GLY A 101 -17.84 11.13 -10.13
N GLN A 102 -17.96 10.28 -9.09
CA GLN A 102 -16.85 9.97 -8.19
C GLN A 102 -15.89 8.94 -8.77
N ILE A 103 -16.41 7.97 -9.53
CA ILE A 103 -15.57 6.92 -10.14
C ILE A 103 -15.37 7.21 -11.62
N ILE A 104 -14.11 7.41 -12.01
CA ILE A 104 -13.72 7.69 -13.40
C ILE A 104 -12.88 6.52 -13.90
N PHE A 105 -13.33 5.87 -14.98
CA PHE A 105 -12.58 4.79 -15.61
C PHE A 105 -11.71 5.35 -16.75
N LEU A 106 -10.43 5.01 -16.76
CA LEU A 106 -9.49 5.39 -17.82
C LEU A 106 -8.75 4.16 -18.31
N GLU A 107 -8.66 4.00 -19.62
CA GLU A 107 -7.80 2.97 -20.20
C GLU A 107 -6.33 3.43 -20.18
N TRP A 108 -5.44 2.52 -19.81
CA TRP A 108 -3.99 2.78 -19.77
C TRP A 108 -3.18 1.53 -20.12
N ASN A 109 -1.90 1.75 -20.43
CA ASN A 109 -0.94 0.68 -20.67
C ASN A 109 0.33 0.93 -19.86
N GLY A 110 0.82 -0.11 -19.18
CA GLY A 110 2.02 -0.01 -18.33
C GLY A 110 3.31 0.33 -19.07
N ARG A 111 3.37 0.15 -20.40
CA ARG A 111 4.51 0.56 -21.22
C ARG A 111 4.41 1.99 -21.74
N ASP A 112 3.20 2.55 -21.77
CA ASP A 112 2.96 3.87 -22.33
C ASP A 112 2.95 4.92 -21.23
N LYS A 113 3.98 5.78 -21.25
CA LYS A 113 4.17 6.84 -20.25
C LYS A 113 3.09 7.92 -20.34
N ASP A 114 2.58 8.20 -21.53
CA ASP A 114 1.60 9.28 -21.72
C ASP A 114 0.24 8.89 -21.14
N SER A 115 -0.14 7.60 -21.26
CA SER A 115 -1.34 7.08 -20.60
C SER A 115 -1.29 7.18 -19.07
N ILE A 116 -0.10 6.99 -18.48
CA ILE A 116 0.12 7.14 -17.04
C ILE A 116 0.00 8.61 -16.64
N ARG A 117 0.62 9.52 -17.41
CA ARG A 117 0.56 10.97 -17.17
C ARG A 117 -0.88 11.46 -17.14
N ARG A 118 -1.66 11.10 -18.17
CA ARG A 118 -3.10 11.42 -18.25
C ARG A 118 -3.90 10.95 -17.04
N ALA A 119 -3.55 9.80 -16.46
CA ALA A 119 -4.25 9.29 -15.29
C ALA A 119 -3.91 10.09 -14.02
N VAL A 120 -2.65 10.52 -13.84
CA VAL A 120 -2.19 11.14 -12.60
C VAL A 120 -2.27 12.67 -12.58
N GLU A 121 -2.46 13.34 -13.72
CA GLU A 121 -2.47 14.81 -13.89
C GLU A 121 -3.32 15.59 -12.87
N HIS A 122 -4.45 15.04 -12.43
CA HIS A 122 -5.38 15.69 -11.51
C HIS A 122 -5.44 15.02 -10.13
N SER A 123 -4.52 14.11 -9.83
CA SER A 123 -4.55 13.31 -8.61
C SER A 123 -3.75 13.93 -7.47
N ASN A 124 -4.33 13.96 -6.28
CA ASN A 124 -3.63 14.37 -5.06
C ASN A 124 -2.85 13.19 -4.46
N VAL A 125 -3.43 11.98 -4.59
CA VAL A 125 -2.88 10.73 -4.09
C VAL A 125 -2.80 9.71 -5.20
N VAL A 126 -1.67 9.01 -5.31
CA VAL A 126 -1.51 7.88 -6.24
C VAL A 126 -1.23 6.62 -5.42
N ILE A 127 -2.03 5.58 -5.65
CA ILE A 127 -1.90 4.28 -4.98
C ILE A 127 -1.52 3.23 -6.02
N ASN A 128 -0.37 2.58 -5.81
CA ASN A 128 0.12 1.53 -6.68
C ASN A 128 -0.11 0.15 -6.06
N LEU A 129 -1.06 -0.60 -6.63
CA LEU A 129 -1.39 -1.99 -6.32
C LEU A 129 -1.10 -2.93 -7.50
N VAL A 130 -0.29 -2.48 -8.47
CA VAL A 130 0.06 -3.32 -9.64
C VAL A 130 0.93 -4.48 -9.17
N GLY A 131 0.50 -5.69 -9.50
CA GLY A 131 1.24 -6.88 -9.14
C GLY A 131 0.62 -8.15 -9.74
N ARG A 132 1.47 -9.16 -9.89
CA ARG A 132 1.06 -10.50 -10.33
C ARG A 132 1.90 -11.56 -9.63
N ASP A 133 1.26 -12.66 -9.25
CA ASP A 133 1.91 -13.79 -8.56
C ASP A 133 2.72 -14.71 -9.49
N TRP A 134 2.52 -14.57 -10.80
CA TRP A 134 3.20 -15.34 -11.85
C TRP A 134 3.63 -14.42 -12.97
N GLU A 135 4.69 -14.81 -13.66
CA GLU A 135 5.15 -14.12 -14.86
C GLU A 135 4.20 -14.43 -16.01
N THR A 136 3.91 -13.42 -16.81
CA THR A 136 3.17 -13.59 -18.06
C THR A 136 4.15 -13.51 -19.21
N ARG A 137 3.82 -14.13 -20.35
CA ARG A 137 4.70 -14.07 -21.53
C ARG A 137 4.99 -12.65 -22.01
N ASN A 138 4.06 -11.73 -21.79
CA ASN A 138 4.18 -10.34 -22.24
C ASN A 138 4.81 -9.41 -21.20
N PHE A 139 4.69 -9.74 -19.91
CA PHE A 139 5.21 -8.95 -18.79
C PHE A 139 5.90 -9.86 -17.78
N ASP A 140 7.20 -9.64 -17.65
CA ASP A 140 8.06 -10.30 -16.66
C ASP A 140 7.91 -9.62 -15.29
N PHE A 141 8.40 -10.27 -14.23
CA PHE A 141 8.35 -9.68 -12.89
C PHE A 141 9.14 -8.37 -12.76
N GLU A 142 10.21 -8.20 -13.53
CA GLU A 142 11.00 -6.96 -13.54
C GLU A 142 10.18 -5.79 -14.12
N ASP A 143 9.46 -6.01 -15.21
CA ASP A 143 8.58 -4.99 -15.79
C ASP A 143 7.49 -4.58 -14.80
N VAL A 144 6.87 -5.57 -14.11
CA VAL A 144 5.74 -5.37 -13.19
C VAL A 144 6.15 -4.67 -11.89
N PHE A 145 7.28 -5.07 -11.28
CA PHE A 145 7.67 -4.57 -9.96
C PHE A 145 8.75 -3.49 -9.97
N VAL A 146 9.52 -3.36 -11.06
CA VAL A 146 10.61 -2.37 -11.14
C VAL A 146 10.23 -1.26 -12.12
N LYS A 147 10.10 -1.57 -13.41
CA LYS A 147 9.96 -0.54 -14.45
C LYS A 147 8.65 0.24 -14.37
N ILE A 148 7.53 -0.46 -14.21
CA ILE A 148 6.20 0.19 -14.10
C ILE A 148 6.14 1.06 -12.84
N PRO A 149 6.44 0.58 -11.62
CA PRO A 149 6.41 1.42 -10.42
C PRO A 149 7.38 2.61 -10.48
N GLN A 150 8.58 2.42 -11.02
CA GLN A 150 9.56 3.51 -11.23
C GLN A 150 8.98 4.58 -12.14
N THR A 151 8.38 4.19 -13.27
CA THR A 151 7.77 5.12 -14.23
C THR A 151 6.59 5.88 -13.61
N ILE A 152 5.72 5.18 -12.87
CA ILE A 152 4.59 5.83 -12.19
C ILE A 152 5.11 6.81 -11.13
N ALA A 153 6.14 6.45 -10.35
CA ALA A 153 6.71 7.31 -9.33
C ALA A 153 7.35 8.58 -9.93
N GLN A 154 8.11 8.44 -11.02
CA GLN A 154 8.69 9.58 -11.75
C GLN A 154 7.61 10.54 -12.27
N ILE A 155 6.60 10.01 -12.96
CA ILE A 155 5.52 10.82 -13.52
C ILE A 155 4.67 11.45 -12.39
N SER A 156 4.47 10.76 -11.28
CA SER A 156 3.77 11.31 -10.11
C SER A 156 4.55 12.48 -9.49
N LYS A 157 5.89 12.42 -9.49
CA LYS A 157 6.74 13.51 -9.05
C LYS A 157 6.65 14.70 -10.00
N GLU A 158 6.71 14.46 -11.31
CA GLU A 158 6.55 15.48 -12.35
C GLU A 158 5.19 16.18 -12.27
N ALA A 159 4.12 15.43 -12.03
CA ALA A 159 2.77 15.95 -11.85
C ALA A 159 2.56 16.68 -10.50
N GLY A 160 3.50 16.60 -9.57
CA GLY A 160 3.43 17.29 -8.28
C GLY A 160 2.39 16.71 -7.31
N VAL A 161 2.15 15.39 -7.39
CA VAL A 161 1.25 14.61 -6.52
C VAL A 161 1.73 14.74 -5.06
N GLU A 162 0.79 14.92 -4.13
CA GLU A 162 1.12 15.15 -2.72
C GLU A 162 1.57 13.88 -2.00
N LYS A 163 0.91 12.75 -2.29
CA LYS A 163 1.21 11.47 -1.66
C LYS A 163 1.26 10.34 -2.67
N PHE A 164 2.40 9.67 -2.73
CA PHE A 164 2.58 8.43 -3.47
C PHE A 164 2.63 7.24 -2.52
N ILE A 165 1.75 6.25 -2.72
CA ILE A 165 1.65 5.05 -1.91
C ILE A 165 2.00 3.84 -2.76
N HIS A 166 3.01 3.08 -2.35
CA HIS A 166 3.44 1.86 -3.02
C HIS A 166 3.26 0.65 -2.10
N VAL A 167 2.64 -0.41 -2.60
CA VAL A 167 2.44 -1.65 -1.82
C VAL A 167 3.44 -2.71 -2.26
N SER A 168 4.39 -3.00 -1.36
CA SER A 168 5.39 -4.03 -1.55
C SER A 168 4.99 -5.33 -0.84
N HIS A 169 5.83 -5.88 0.04
CA HIS A 169 5.60 -7.08 0.84
C HIS A 169 6.55 -7.09 2.05
N LEU A 170 6.14 -7.71 3.16
CA LEU A 170 6.94 -7.86 4.37
C LEU A 170 8.29 -8.55 4.09
N ASN A 171 8.25 -9.67 3.38
CA ASN A 171 9.42 -10.50 3.06
C ASN A 171 10.20 -10.00 1.82
N ALA A 172 10.00 -8.75 1.39
CA ALA A 172 10.74 -8.18 0.27
C ALA A 172 12.23 -8.03 0.64
N ASN A 173 13.06 -8.92 0.10
CA ASN A 173 14.51 -8.91 0.32
C ASN A 173 15.23 -9.37 -0.95
N ILE A 174 16.33 -8.70 -1.31
CA ILE A 174 17.17 -9.04 -2.47
C ILE A 174 17.82 -10.43 -2.38
N ARG A 175 18.00 -10.96 -1.16
CA ARG A 175 18.58 -12.28 -0.90
C ARG A 175 17.55 -13.41 -0.86
N SER A 176 16.26 -13.12 -1.07
CA SER A 176 15.20 -14.14 -1.01
C SER A 176 15.28 -15.14 -2.18
N SER A 177 14.81 -16.37 -1.98
CA SER A 177 14.84 -17.41 -3.02
C SER A 177 13.85 -17.12 -4.17
N SER A 178 12.67 -16.59 -3.83
CA SER A 178 11.63 -16.21 -4.79
C SER A 178 12.09 -15.03 -5.67
N ARG A 179 11.73 -15.04 -6.97
CA ARG A 179 12.01 -13.92 -7.88
C ARG A 179 11.06 -12.76 -7.61
N TYR A 180 9.82 -13.06 -7.23
CA TYR A 180 8.82 -12.07 -6.86
C TYR A 180 9.30 -11.16 -5.72
N LEU A 181 9.76 -11.71 -4.60
CA LEU A 181 10.19 -10.90 -3.44
C LEU A 181 11.49 -10.13 -3.71
N ARG A 182 12.41 -10.70 -4.51
CA ARG A 182 13.63 -10.00 -4.95
C ARG A 182 13.30 -8.78 -5.80
N ASN A 183 12.43 -8.94 -6.81
CA ASN A 183 12.06 -7.83 -7.68
C ASN A 183 11.25 -6.76 -6.95
N LYS A 184 10.43 -7.13 -5.96
CA LYS A 184 9.81 -6.15 -5.05
C LYS A 184 10.83 -5.36 -4.25
N ALA A 185 11.89 -5.99 -3.74
CA ALA A 185 12.94 -5.28 -3.03
C ALA A 185 13.69 -4.28 -3.93
N VAL A 186 13.94 -4.64 -5.20
CA VAL A 186 14.51 -3.71 -6.20
C VAL A 186 13.51 -2.58 -6.49
N GLY A 187 12.24 -2.91 -6.69
CA GLY A 187 11.18 -1.94 -6.93
C GLY A 187 10.99 -0.93 -5.80
N GLU A 188 11.08 -1.37 -4.54
CA GLU A 188 11.05 -0.48 -3.38
C GLU A 188 12.15 0.57 -3.43
N ASN A 189 13.39 0.16 -3.76
CA ASN A 189 14.53 1.06 -3.86
C ASN A 189 14.36 2.04 -5.02
N GLU A 190 13.92 1.57 -6.18
CA GLU A 190 13.69 2.42 -7.36
C GLU A 190 12.55 3.43 -7.14
N VAL A 191 11.45 3.00 -6.52
CA VAL A 191 10.35 3.90 -6.13
C VAL A 191 10.84 4.94 -5.12
N ARG A 192 11.63 4.54 -4.12
CA ARG A 192 12.21 5.46 -3.14
C ARG A 192 13.16 6.46 -3.79
N ASN A 193 13.94 6.04 -4.78
CA ASN A 193 14.86 6.92 -5.50
C ASN A 193 14.10 7.93 -6.39
N ALA A 194 13.04 7.48 -7.07
CA ALA A 194 12.23 8.31 -7.96
C ALA A 194 11.32 9.28 -7.18
N PHE A 195 10.75 8.84 -6.06
CA PHE A 195 9.86 9.63 -5.22
C PHE A 195 10.25 9.41 -3.74
N PRO A 196 11.19 10.21 -3.21
CA PRO A 196 11.74 10.03 -1.86
C PRO A 196 10.70 10.06 -0.75
N GLU A 197 9.66 10.89 -0.90
CA GLU A 197 8.56 11.04 0.05
C GLU A 197 7.47 9.95 -0.08
N ALA A 198 7.76 8.86 -0.79
CA ALA A 198 6.83 7.76 -1.00
C ALA A 198 6.56 6.99 0.30
N THR A 199 5.30 6.66 0.52
CA THR A 199 4.89 5.74 1.57
C THR A 199 4.91 4.32 1.03
N ILE A 200 5.81 3.49 1.56
CA ILE A 200 5.93 2.07 1.18
C ILE A 200 5.25 1.23 2.25
N ILE A 201 4.15 0.56 1.87
CA ILE A 201 3.42 -0.35 2.74
C ILE A 201 3.94 -1.78 2.49
N LYS A 202 4.27 -2.49 3.57
CA LYS A 202 4.78 -3.86 3.53
C LYS A 202 3.81 -4.82 4.21
N PRO A 203 2.71 -5.22 3.53
CA PRO A 203 1.82 -6.23 4.08
C PRO A 203 2.51 -7.60 4.10
N SER A 204 2.15 -8.44 5.07
CA SER A 204 2.39 -9.89 5.01
C SER A 204 1.34 -10.53 4.08
N ASP A 205 1.07 -11.82 4.25
CA ASP A 205 0.01 -12.50 3.52
C ASP A 205 -1.39 -11.97 3.90
N ILE A 206 -2.00 -11.25 2.96
CA ILE A 206 -3.35 -10.72 3.11
C ILE A 206 -4.38 -11.81 2.76
N PHE A 207 -5.36 -11.99 3.63
CA PHE A 207 -6.48 -12.89 3.41
C PHE A 207 -7.81 -12.16 3.22
N GLY A 208 -8.75 -12.80 2.52
CA GLY A 208 -10.06 -12.26 2.18
C GLY A 208 -10.83 -13.17 1.24
N ARG A 209 -12.06 -12.80 0.86
CA ARG A 209 -12.98 -13.71 0.14
C ARG A 209 -12.42 -14.20 -1.19
N GLU A 210 -11.76 -13.33 -1.94
CA GLU A 210 -11.13 -13.61 -3.24
C GLU A 210 -9.61 -13.70 -3.17
N ASP A 211 -9.06 -13.96 -1.97
CA ASP A 211 -7.62 -14.09 -1.82
C ASP A 211 -7.06 -15.26 -2.63
N ARG A 212 -5.73 -15.23 -2.83
CA ARG A 212 -4.99 -16.32 -3.49
C ARG A 212 -4.14 -17.13 -2.51
N PHE A 213 -4.27 -16.85 -1.22
CA PHE A 213 -3.57 -17.50 -0.12
C PHE A 213 -4.45 -18.58 0.53
N LEU A 214 -5.48 -18.21 1.31
CA LEU A 214 -6.37 -19.19 1.96
C LEU A 214 -7.12 -20.05 0.96
N ASN A 215 -7.64 -19.43 -0.10
CA ASN A 215 -8.31 -20.15 -1.17
C ASN A 215 -7.41 -21.12 -1.93
N HIS A 216 -6.11 -20.86 -1.96
CA HIS A 216 -5.16 -21.81 -2.54
C HIS A 216 -5.09 -23.06 -1.68
N PHE A 217 -4.89 -22.92 -0.35
CA PHE A 217 -4.88 -24.06 0.57
C PHE A 217 -6.21 -24.83 0.59
N ALA A 218 -7.34 -24.14 0.56
CA ALA A 218 -8.65 -24.79 0.51
C ALA A 218 -8.85 -25.65 -0.76
N ASN A 219 -8.30 -25.20 -1.89
CA ASN A 219 -8.37 -25.93 -3.15
C ASN A 219 -7.36 -27.09 -3.25
N ILE A 220 -6.37 -27.20 -2.37
CA ILE A 220 -5.46 -28.37 -2.34
C ILE A 220 -6.22 -29.68 -2.11
N ARG A 221 -7.43 -29.62 -1.52
CA ARG A 221 -8.30 -30.77 -1.29
C ARG A 221 -8.57 -31.61 -2.55
N TRP A 222 -8.58 -31.00 -3.73
CA TRP A 222 -8.78 -31.70 -5.00
C TRP A 222 -7.65 -32.68 -5.32
N PHE A 223 -6.47 -32.49 -4.72
CA PHE A 223 -5.26 -33.30 -4.91
C PHE A 223 -4.95 -34.24 -3.72
N GLY A 224 -5.95 -34.59 -2.90
CA GLY A 224 -5.78 -35.59 -1.83
C GLY A 224 -5.16 -35.09 -0.53
N GLY A 225 -5.07 -33.77 -0.33
CA GLY A 225 -4.83 -33.12 0.97
C GLY A 225 -3.44 -33.26 1.61
N LYS A 226 -2.61 -34.22 1.18
CA LYS A 226 -1.32 -34.54 1.84
C LYS A 226 -0.07 -34.31 0.97
N CYS A 227 -0.22 -34.18 -0.35
CA CYS A 227 0.90 -34.45 -1.27
C CYS A 227 1.77 -33.26 -1.68
N LEU A 228 1.40 -32.01 -1.39
CA LEU A 228 2.04 -30.85 -2.03
C LEU A 228 2.91 -29.96 -1.12
N SER A 229 2.84 -30.11 0.21
CA SER A 229 3.55 -29.22 1.14
C SER A 229 4.79 -29.82 1.81
N HIS A 230 4.97 -31.14 1.83
CA HIS A 230 6.03 -31.76 2.65
C HIS A 230 7.38 -31.92 1.94
N VAL A 231 7.43 -31.91 0.59
CA VAL A 231 8.68 -32.06 -0.16
C VAL A 231 8.81 -30.92 -1.17
N ILE A 232 9.63 -29.92 -0.84
CA ILE A 232 9.85 -28.71 -1.65
C ILE A 232 10.30 -29.06 -3.07
N SER A 233 11.19 -30.05 -3.24
CA SER A 233 11.68 -30.46 -4.56
C SER A 233 10.58 -31.04 -5.45
N PHE A 234 9.66 -31.82 -4.87
CA PHE A 234 8.55 -32.43 -5.60
C PHE A 234 7.50 -31.39 -5.99
N SER A 235 7.16 -30.48 -5.06
CA SER A 235 6.22 -29.38 -5.32
C SER A 235 6.76 -28.40 -6.36
N ARG A 236 8.06 -28.11 -6.39
CA ARG A 236 8.70 -27.33 -7.47
C ARG A 236 8.57 -28.00 -8.84
N TRP A 237 8.71 -29.32 -8.90
CA TRP A 237 8.57 -30.06 -10.15
C TRP A 237 7.12 -30.02 -10.66
N ILE A 238 6.15 -30.28 -9.79
CA ILE A 238 4.72 -30.17 -10.12
C ILE A 238 4.37 -28.74 -10.55
N ALA A 239 4.85 -27.73 -9.82
CA ALA A 239 4.57 -26.34 -10.13
C ALA A 239 5.10 -25.93 -11.51
N ARG A 240 6.23 -26.49 -11.95
CA ARG A 240 6.76 -26.28 -13.30
C ARG A 240 5.82 -26.82 -14.38
N LEU A 241 5.11 -27.92 -14.13
CA LEU A 241 4.12 -28.46 -15.08
C LEU A 241 2.91 -27.53 -15.21
N PHE A 242 2.43 -26.97 -14.10
CA PHE A 242 1.32 -26.02 -14.12
C PHE A 242 1.67 -24.70 -14.83
N GLU A 243 2.92 -24.25 -14.73
CA GLU A 243 3.42 -23.05 -15.43
C GLU A 243 3.45 -23.17 -16.96
N ILE A 244 3.39 -24.38 -17.53
CA ILE A 244 3.35 -24.57 -18.99
C ILE A 244 2.01 -24.08 -19.56
N SER A 245 0.96 -24.06 -18.74
CA SER A 245 -0.35 -23.62 -19.19
C SER A 245 -0.35 -22.12 -19.54
N PRO A 246 -1.01 -21.72 -20.64
CA PRO A 246 -1.16 -20.31 -21.00
C PRO A 246 -2.23 -19.60 -20.14
N PHE A 247 -3.04 -20.37 -19.40
CA PHE A 247 -4.05 -19.86 -18.48
C PHE A 247 -3.43 -19.52 -17.12
N GLU A 248 -4.22 -18.90 -16.24
CA GLU A 248 -3.76 -18.58 -14.88
C GLU A 248 -3.34 -19.86 -14.13
N PRO A 249 -2.05 -20.05 -13.81
CA PRO A 249 -1.60 -21.25 -13.14
C PRO A 249 -2.06 -21.25 -11.68
N TRP A 250 -2.60 -22.37 -11.20
CA TRP A 250 -3.02 -22.49 -9.81
C TRP A 250 -1.84 -22.47 -8.82
N THR A 251 -0.69 -23.03 -9.23
CA THR A 251 0.57 -23.02 -8.48
C THR A 251 1.75 -22.70 -9.40
N THR A 252 2.76 -22.02 -8.87
CA THR A 252 4.01 -21.67 -9.56
C THR A 252 5.19 -21.95 -8.65
N ARG A 253 6.38 -22.12 -9.24
CA ARG A 253 7.64 -22.35 -8.51
C ARG A 253 7.91 -21.22 -7.54
N ASP A 254 7.64 -19.99 -7.96
CA ASP A 254 7.77 -18.80 -7.11
C ASP A 254 6.78 -18.83 -5.94
N LYS A 255 5.52 -19.22 -6.17
CA LYS A 255 4.52 -19.36 -5.11
C LYS A 255 4.90 -20.45 -4.10
N VAL A 256 5.46 -21.58 -4.56
CA VAL A 256 5.96 -22.63 -3.67
C VAL A 256 7.05 -22.06 -2.76
N GLU A 257 8.06 -21.37 -3.30
CA GLU A 257 9.10 -20.74 -2.49
C GLU A 257 8.52 -19.73 -1.49
N ARG A 258 7.59 -18.87 -1.93
CA ARG A 258 6.94 -17.88 -1.05
C ARG A 258 6.22 -18.50 0.14
N ILE A 259 5.48 -19.60 -0.07
CA ILE A 259 4.75 -20.29 1.00
C ILE A 259 5.71 -20.88 2.06
N HIS A 260 6.94 -21.21 1.69
CA HIS A 260 7.93 -21.78 2.60
C HIS A 260 8.85 -20.74 3.25
N ILE A 261 8.78 -19.48 2.81
CA ILE A 261 9.51 -18.37 3.45
C ILE A 261 8.72 -17.93 4.68
N THR A 262 9.39 -17.92 5.83
CA THR A 262 8.81 -17.42 7.09
C THR A 262 8.71 -15.90 7.07
N ASP A 263 7.63 -15.37 7.63
CA ASP A 263 7.47 -13.93 7.82
C ASP A 263 8.52 -13.37 8.80
N MET A 264 9.12 -12.23 8.42
CA MET A 264 10.11 -11.55 9.25
C MET A 264 9.42 -10.67 10.32
N THR A 265 9.92 -10.68 11.54
CA THR A 265 9.50 -9.74 12.59
C THR A 265 10.31 -8.45 12.48
N LEU A 266 9.63 -7.32 12.22
CA LEU A 266 10.25 -6.00 12.02
C LEU A 266 9.72 -5.00 13.06
N PRO A 267 10.17 -5.07 14.33
CA PRO A 267 9.60 -4.26 15.42
C PRO A 267 9.91 -2.76 15.32
N HIS A 268 10.87 -2.36 14.46
CA HIS A 268 11.26 -0.97 14.27
C HIS A 268 10.36 -0.21 13.28
N LEU A 269 9.48 -0.90 12.58
CA LEU A 269 8.55 -0.28 11.62
C LEU A 269 7.23 0.07 12.32
N PRO A 270 6.55 1.16 11.90
CA PRO A 270 5.24 1.50 12.43
C PRO A 270 4.21 0.40 12.11
N GLY A 271 3.34 0.13 13.07
CA GLY A 271 2.33 -0.93 13.00
C GLY A 271 0.98 -0.47 12.49
N LEU A 272 0.00 -1.37 12.51
CA LEU A 272 -1.40 -1.04 12.22
C LEU A 272 -2.04 -0.17 13.32
N GLU A 273 -1.57 -0.32 14.55
CA GLU A 273 -2.07 0.42 15.72
C GLU A 273 -1.76 1.93 15.60
N ASP A 274 -0.62 2.28 15.01
CA ASP A 274 -0.24 3.68 14.74
C ASP A 274 -1.17 4.36 13.73
N LEU A 275 -1.85 3.57 12.89
CA LEU A 275 -2.90 4.03 11.97
C LEU A 275 -4.29 4.08 12.61
N GLY A 276 -4.40 3.72 13.90
CA GLY A 276 -5.67 3.58 14.61
C GLY A 276 -6.51 2.38 14.17
N ILE A 277 -5.89 1.38 13.53
CA ILE A 277 -6.56 0.19 13.02
C ILE A 277 -6.25 -1.00 13.94
N GLN A 278 -7.29 -1.58 14.51
CA GLN A 278 -7.17 -2.83 15.26
C GLN A 278 -7.03 -4.02 14.31
N ALA A 279 -6.00 -4.85 14.50
CA ALA A 279 -5.83 -6.06 13.71
C ALA A 279 -6.95 -7.07 14.00
N SER A 280 -7.64 -7.53 12.96
CA SER A 280 -8.66 -8.57 13.09
C SER A 280 -8.03 -9.96 13.02
N PRO A 281 -8.25 -10.84 14.01
CA PRO A 281 -7.70 -12.19 13.98
C PRO A 281 -8.32 -13.03 12.86
N LEU A 282 -7.53 -13.97 12.34
CA LEU A 282 -7.90 -14.82 11.21
C LEU A 282 -9.12 -15.68 11.55
N GLU A 283 -9.21 -16.18 12.77
CA GLU A 283 -10.26 -17.09 13.25
C GLU A 283 -11.67 -16.49 13.07
N LEU A 284 -11.82 -15.19 13.31
CA LEU A 284 -13.10 -14.48 13.17
C LEU A 284 -13.54 -14.36 11.71
N LYS A 285 -12.59 -14.30 10.77
CA LYS A 285 -12.85 -14.00 9.35
C LYS A 285 -12.69 -15.21 8.43
N ALA A 286 -11.99 -16.25 8.86
CA ALA A 286 -11.72 -17.44 8.07
C ALA A 286 -12.99 -18.12 7.59
N ILE A 287 -14.05 -18.19 8.41
CA ILE A 287 -15.30 -18.83 7.99
C ILE A 287 -15.95 -18.11 6.82
N GLU A 288 -15.90 -16.78 6.76
CA GLU A 288 -16.53 -16.01 5.68
C GLU A 288 -15.89 -16.32 4.33
N VAL A 289 -14.59 -16.63 4.33
CA VAL A 289 -13.83 -17.01 3.13
C VAL A 289 -14.01 -18.49 2.81
N LEU A 290 -13.89 -19.36 3.81
CA LEU A 290 -13.79 -20.81 3.64
C LEU A 290 -15.15 -21.52 3.57
N ARG A 291 -16.25 -20.87 3.94
CA ARG A 291 -17.60 -21.47 3.91
C ARG A 291 -17.95 -22.02 2.52
N ARG A 292 -17.53 -21.36 1.44
CA ARG A 292 -17.75 -21.82 0.05
C ARG A 292 -17.12 -23.18 -0.26
N HIS A 293 -16.08 -23.56 0.49
CA HIS A 293 -15.37 -24.83 0.31
C HIS A 293 -15.91 -25.94 1.21
N ARG A 294 -16.81 -25.64 2.16
CA ARG A 294 -17.40 -26.69 2.99
C ARG A 294 -18.35 -27.55 2.17
N THR A 295 -18.40 -28.85 2.46
CA THR A 295 -19.43 -29.71 1.88
C THR A 295 -20.78 -29.41 2.53
N TYR A 296 -21.87 -29.82 1.88
CA TYR A 296 -23.24 -29.56 2.37
C TYR A 296 -23.44 -29.94 3.84
N ARG A 297 -22.87 -31.08 4.26
CA ARG A 297 -22.93 -31.58 5.65
C ARG A 297 -22.41 -30.58 6.69
N TRP A 298 -21.43 -29.76 6.31
CA TRP A 298 -20.72 -28.84 7.22
C TRP A 298 -20.96 -27.36 6.89
N LEU A 299 -21.82 -27.06 5.92
CA LEU A 299 -22.03 -25.71 5.42
C LEU A 299 -22.65 -24.79 6.48
N SER A 300 -23.60 -25.34 7.26
CA SER A 300 -24.31 -24.65 8.33
C SER A 300 -23.64 -24.78 9.71
N SER A 301 -22.48 -25.44 9.80
CA SER A 301 -21.77 -25.60 11.07
C SER A 301 -21.28 -24.28 11.62
N GLU A 302 -21.33 -24.15 12.94
CA GLU A 302 -20.95 -22.94 13.66
C GLU A 302 -19.43 -22.73 13.63
N ILE A 303 -19.00 -21.54 14.04
CA ILE A 303 -17.57 -21.18 14.09
C ILE A 303 -16.91 -21.83 15.31
N GLU A 304 -17.65 -21.90 16.42
CA GLU A 304 -17.17 -22.31 17.74
C GLU A 304 -16.72 -23.78 17.80
N ASP A 305 -17.28 -24.62 16.92
CA ASP A 305 -16.91 -26.04 16.79
C ASP A 305 -15.46 -26.23 16.33
N VAL A 306 -14.86 -25.22 15.68
CA VAL A 306 -13.50 -25.29 15.14
C VAL A 306 -12.51 -24.78 16.20
N LYS A 307 -11.67 -25.69 16.70
CA LYS A 307 -10.58 -25.32 17.61
C LYS A 307 -9.59 -24.39 16.90
N PRO A 308 -9.18 -23.27 17.54
CA PRO A 308 -8.25 -22.33 16.92
C PRO A 308 -6.88 -22.99 16.69
N ALA A 309 -6.15 -22.48 15.69
CA ALA A 309 -4.79 -22.93 15.42
C ALA A 309 -3.86 -22.56 16.58
N LYS A 310 -2.81 -23.37 16.80
CA LYS A 310 -1.80 -23.05 17.82
C LYS A 310 -0.97 -21.87 17.34
N THR A 311 -0.91 -20.81 18.15
CA THR A 311 -0.05 -19.66 17.87
C THR A 311 1.38 -19.94 18.33
N VAL A 312 2.34 -19.38 17.61
CA VAL A 312 3.76 -19.36 18.00
C VAL A 312 4.13 -17.90 18.19
N ASN A 313 4.54 -17.54 19.40
CA ASN A 313 5.08 -16.21 19.68
C ASN A 313 6.60 -16.29 19.54
N VAL A 314 7.16 -15.54 18.59
CA VAL A 314 8.61 -15.45 18.33
C VAL A 314 9.10 -14.08 18.78
#